data_AF-A0A2E0NT91-F1
#
_entry.id   AF-A0A2E0NT91-F1
#
_cell.length_a   1.000
_cell.length_b   1.000
_cell.length_c   1.000
_cell.angle_alpha   90.00
_cell.angle_beta   90.00
_cell.angle_gamma   90.00
#
_symmetry.space_group_name_H-M   'P 1'
#
loop_
_entity.id
_entity.type
_entity.pdbx_description
1 polymer ?
#
loop_
_entity_poly.entity_id
_entity_poly.type
_entity_poly.pdbx_seq_one_letter_code
_entity_poly.pdbx_strand_id
1 'polypeptide(L)'
;MKNRHNKKRNTAFVYEALIKEATAAVLKGDHEQKDKVIDIVKRYFNTNSILSKDLDCYRSLYETRGLSEKDSRRLIETASLDKRMIDPTGLFKIQSQMIGDINKQIDSDIFNNFVPNYKTLATIDQLFSVKTTPKKRVMLENEMVQLMITSDELPQNDSIDNVVVGAFVKRFNQKYSDNLLEEQKVLLTHYISSFTDNSLELKVYLNGEITRLKEELEEARTVNEIKEDNDMSEKLEKVIEKLDSFSTSEIDDDVLLTVLKTQDLTKEIFSDGLND
;
A
#
# COMPACT_ATOMS: atom_id res chain seq x y z
N MET A 1 22.91 -15.52 20.15
CA MET A 1 22.01 -14.46 20.68
C MET A 1 21.23 -13.87 19.52
N LYS A 2 19.90 -14.06 19.46
CA LYS A 2 19.05 -13.47 18.42
C LYS A 2 19.16 -11.94 18.56
N ASN A 3 19.77 -11.27 17.59
CA ASN A 3 19.77 -9.81 17.53
C ASN A 3 18.32 -9.34 17.53
N ARG A 4 17.85 -8.81 18.65
CA ARG A 4 16.48 -8.33 18.83
C ARG A 4 16.39 -7.01 18.07
N HIS A 5 15.99 -7.08 16.80
CA HIS A 5 15.81 -5.91 15.95
C HIS A 5 14.77 -4.98 16.57
N ASN A 6 15.10 -3.70 16.68
CA ASN A 6 14.15 -2.72 17.19
C ASN A 6 13.28 -2.22 16.02
N LYS A 7 12.16 -2.91 15.76
CA LYS A 7 11.20 -2.57 14.70
C LYS A 7 10.83 -1.09 14.68
N LYS A 8 10.64 -0.50 15.87
CA LYS A 8 10.24 0.91 16.03
C LYS A 8 11.30 1.90 15.54
N ARG A 9 12.56 1.46 15.40
CA ARG A 9 13.70 2.27 14.95
C ARG A 9 14.05 2.08 13.47
N ASN A 10 13.33 1.21 12.79
CA ASN A 10 13.41 1.06 11.35
C ASN A 10 12.37 1.99 10.71
N THR A 11 12.84 3.04 10.06
CA THR A 11 11.98 4.09 9.48
C THR A 11 11.00 3.52 8.44
N ALA A 12 11.48 2.64 7.57
CA ALA A 12 10.63 1.97 6.58
C ALA A 12 9.58 1.07 7.22
N PHE A 13 9.93 0.30 8.25
CA PHE A 13 8.95 -0.53 8.95
C PHE A 13 7.82 0.32 9.57
N VAL A 14 8.16 1.43 10.22
CA VAL A 14 7.15 2.29 10.85
C VAL A 14 6.27 2.95 9.80
N TYR A 15 6.84 3.37 8.67
CA TYR A 15 6.07 3.88 7.54
C TYR A 15 5.09 2.83 7.02
N GLU A 16 5.55 1.62 6.71
CA GLU A 16 4.70 0.51 6.26
C GLU A 16 3.59 0.16 7.26
N ALA A 17 3.90 0.20 8.56
CA ALA A 17 2.92 -0.05 9.61
C ALA A 17 1.85 1.06 9.69
N LEU A 18 2.23 2.33 9.49
CA LEU A 18 1.31 3.47 9.40
C LEU A 18 0.41 3.37 8.18
N ILE A 19 0.96 3.09 7.00
CA ILE A 19 0.14 2.92 5.79
C ILE A 19 -0.88 1.80 5.97
N LYS A 20 -0.47 0.64 6.50
CA LYS A 20 -1.39 -0.47 6.80
C LYS A 20 -2.48 -0.10 7.81
N GLU A 21 -2.16 0.69 8.83
CA GLU A 21 -3.14 1.13 9.81
C GLU A 21 -4.15 2.10 9.19
N ALA A 22 -3.69 3.05 8.36
CA ALA A 22 -4.58 3.92 7.59
C ALA A 22 -5.51 3.11 6.69
N THR A 23 -4.98 2.14 5.94
CA THR A 23 -5.78 1.24 5.11
C THR A 23 -6.79 0.46 5.94
N ALA A 24 -6.38 -0.11 7.08
CA ALA A 24 -7.29 -0.84 7.96
C ALA A 24 -8.38 0.06 8.56
N ALA A 25 -8.08 1.32 8.85
CA ALA A 25 -9.05 2.30 9.34
C ALA A 25 -10.08 2.68 8.25
N VAL A 26 -9.63 2.93 7.02
CA VAL A 26 -10.51 3.16 5.86
C VAL A 26 -11.46 1.97 5.65
N LEU A 27 -10.93 0.75 5.67
CA LEU A 27 -11.72 -0.49 5.50
C LEU A 27 -12.74 -0.73 6.61
N LYS A 28 -12.55 -0.12 7.79
CA LYS A 28 -13.49 -0.22 8.92
C LYS A 28 -14.46 0.97 8.98
N GLY A 29 -14.37 1.94 8.07
CA GLY A 29 -15.11 3.20 8.15
C GLY A 29 -14.64 4.12 9.29
N ASP A 30 -13.48 3.85 9.88
CA ASP A 30 -12.92 4.63 10.98
C ASP A 30 -12.13 5.82 10.43
N HIS A 31 -12.88 6.84 9.99
CA HIS A 31 -12.31 8.04 9.39
C HIS A 31 -11.45 8.85 10.38
N GLU A 32 -11.79 8.84 11.67
CA GLU A 32 -11.02 9.54 12.71
C GLU A 32 -9.62 8.94 12.87
N GLN A 33 -9.54 7.61 12.95
CA GLN A 33 -8.27 6.90 13.05
C GLN A 33 -7.42 7.09 11.78
N LYS A 34 -8.05 7.01 10.61
CA LYS A 34 -7.37 7.28 9.33
C LYS A 34 -6.78 8.70 9.31
N ASP A 35 -7.54 9.71 9.70
CA ASP A 35 -7.06 11.09 9.69
C ASP A 35 -5.90 11.31 10.68
N LYS A 36 -5.96 10.70 11.88
CA LYS A 36 -4.84 10.68 12.83
C LYS A 36 -3.56 10.08 12.23
N VAL A 37 -3.68 8.96 11.52
CA VAL A 37 -2.54 8.29 10.87
C VAL A 37 -1.96 9.16 9.75
N ILE A 38 -2.82 9.73 8.90
CA ILE A 38 -2.42 10.61 7.81
C ILE A 38 -1.70 11.86 8.34
N ASP A 39 -2.17 12.44 9.43
CA ASP A 39 -1.54 13.60 10.05
C ASP A 39 -0.13 13.30 10.55
N ILE A 40 0.08 12.11 11.12
CA ILE A 40 1.42 11.63 11.48
C ILE A 40 2.29 11.47 10.24
N VAL A 41 1.77 10.83 9.18
CA VAL A 41 2.53 10.63 7.94
C VAL A 41 2.93 11.98 7.32
N LYS A 42 1.99 12.93 7.19
CA LYS A 42 2.27 14.28 6.66
C LYS A 42 3.27 15.05 7.50
N ARG A 43 3.18 14.96 8.83
CA ARG A 43 4.09 15.63 9.75
C ARG A 43 5.51 15.11 9.64
N TYR A 44 5.68 13.79 9.62
CA TYR A 44 6.98 13.15 9.75
C TYR A 44 7.64 12.77 8.43
N PHE A 45 6.87 12.51 7.38
CA PHE A 45 7.34 12.04 6.07
C PHE A 45 7.06 13.04 4.93
N ASN A 46 7.07 14.35 5.21
CA ASN A 46 7.06 15.36 4.16
C ASN A 46 8.38 15.38 3.35
N THR A 47 8.33 15.90 2.12
CA THR A 47 9.41 15.87 1.11
C THR A 47 10.80 16.29 1.61
N ASN A 48 10.87 17.18 2.62
CA ASN A 48 12.14 17.70 3.13
C ASN A 48 12.56 17.12 4.48
N SER A 49 11.77 16.21 5.04
CA SER A 49 12.01 15.65 6.36
C SER A 49 13.21 14.71 6.39
N ILE A 50 13.84 14.59 7.56
CA ILE A 50 14.92 13.63 7.80
C ILE A 50 14.42 12.19 7.63
N LEU A 51 13.17 11.89 8.01
CA LEU A 51 12.60 10.56 7.91
C LEU A 51 12.24 10.18 6.47
N SER A 52 11.84 11.13 5.62
CA SER A 52 11.65 10.87 4.19
C SER A 52 12.96 10.54 3.49
N LYS A 53 14.00 11.35 3.71
CA LYS A 53 15.35 11.06 3.19
C LYS A 53 15.86 9.70 3.65
N ASP A 54 15.58 9.36 4.91
CA ASP A 54 15.91 8.05 5.44
C ASP A 54 15.10 6.93 4.75
N LEU A 55 13.78 7.10 4.64
CA LEU A 55 12.89 6.17 3.96
C LEU A 55 13.30 5.92 2.51
N ASP A 56 13.70 6.95 1.78
CA ASP A 56 14.16 6.86 0.39
C ASP A 56 15.39 5.95 0.27
N CYS A 57 16.31 5.99 1.24
CA CYS A 57 17.44 5.07 1.29
C CYS A 57 16.95 3.61 1.42
N TYR A 58 15.91 3.33 2.19
CA TYR A 58 15.34 1.97 2.26
C TYR A 58 14.64 1.60 0.95
N ARG A 59 13.77 2.48 0.43
CA ARG A 59 12.97 2.25 -0.79
C ARG A 59 13.82 1.92 -2.00
N SER A 60 14.89 2.69 -2.21
CA SER A 60 15.87 2.42 -3.27
C SER A 60 16.42 1.00 -3.23
N LEU A 61 16.44 0.34 -2.06
CA LEU A 61 16.97 -1.01 -1.92
C LEU A 61 15.92 -2.11 -2.03
N TYR A 62 14.69 -1.91 -1.53
CA TYR A 62 13.66 -2.95 -1.57
C TYR A 62 12.65 -2.81 -2.71
N GLU A 63 12.53 -1.66 -3.37
CA GLU A 63 11.58 -1.43 -4.49
C GLU A 63 12.25 -1.61 -5.86
N THR A 64 13.59 -1.56 -5.94
CA THR A 64 14.31 -1.70 -7.22
C THR A 64 14.61 -3.16 -7.57
N ARG A 65 14.26 -3.58 -8.79
CA ARG A 65 14.41 -4.94 -9.33
C ARG A 65 14.95 -4.93 -10.76
N GLY A 66 15.37 -6.10 -11.24
CA GLY A 66 15.87 -6.31 -12.61
C GLY A 66 17.19 -5.59 -12.93
N LEU A 67 18.02 -5.33 -11.92
CA LEU A 67 19.32 -4.70 -12.12
C LEU A 67 20.42 -5.71 -12.45
N SER A 68 21.45 -5.27 -13.16
CA SER A 68 22.69 -6.05 -13.27
C SER A 68 23.37 -6.17 -11.90
N GLU A 69 24.13 -7.24 -11.65
CA GLU A 69 24.88 -7.39 -10.39
C GLU A 69 25.73 -6.15 -10.07
N LYS A 70 26.36 -5.58 -11.11
CA LYS A 70 27.19 -4.39 -11.00
C LYS A 70 26.37 -3.18 -10.54
N ASP A 71 25.19 -2.97 -11.13
CA ASP A 71 24.33 -1.84 -10.81
C ASP A 71 23.67 -2.00 -9.42
N SER A 72 23.28 -3.22 -9.06
CA SER A 72 22.79 -3.57 -7.71
C SER A 72 23.82 -3.22 -6.63
N ARG A 73 25.08 -3.63 -6.82
CA ARG A 73 26.17 -3.30 -5.89
C ARG A 73 26.40 -1.79 -5.80
N ARG A 74 26.40 -1.09 -6.93
CA ARG A 74 26.55 0.37 -6.98
C ARG A 74 25.41 1.08 -6.26
N LEU A 75 24.17 0.62 -6.43
CA LEU A 75 23.00 1.18 -5.76
C LEU A 75 23.07 1.00 -4.25
N ILE A 76 23.43 -0.20 -3.79
CA ILE A 76 23.64 -0.49 -2.36
C ILE A 76 24.71 0.41 -1.75
N GLU A 77 25.83 0.59 -2.44
CA GLU A 77 26.90 1.49 -1.98
C GLU A 77 26.41 2.94 -1.90
N THR A 78 25.74 3.42 -2.95
CA THR A 78 25.22 4.79 -3.02
C THR A 78 24.20 5.07 -1.92
N ALA A 79 23.19 4.20 -1.76
CA ALA A 79 22.19 4.33 -0.69
C ALA A 79 22.83 4.25 0.71
N SER A 80 23.88 3.43 0.88
CA SER A 80 24.62 3.36 2.13
C SER A 80 25.42 4.63 2.42
N LEU A 81 25.94 5.31 1.40
CA LEU A 81 26.61 6.61 1.54
C LEU A 81 25.60 7.70 1.90
N ASP A 82 24.47 7.77 1.19
CA ASP A 82 23.40 8.72 1.46
C ASP A 82 22.87 8.57 2.89
N LYS A 83 22.63 7.34 3.33
CA LYS A 83 22.24 7.03 4.71
C LYS A 83 23.26 7.50 5.74
N ARG A 84 24.57 7.46 5.44
CA ARG A 84 25.63 7.96 6.34
C ARG A 84 25.67 9.48 6.41
N MET A 85 25.19 10.18 5.38
CA MET A 85 25.08 11.63 5.38
C MET A 85 23.91 12.15 6.23
N ILE A 86 22.98 11.27 6.62
CA ILE A 86 21.90 11.60 7.55
C ILE A 86 22.47 11.70 8.97
N ASP A 87 22.24 12.83 9.64
CA ASP A 87 22.65 13.02 11.03
C ASP A 87 22.00 11.95 11.94
N PRO A 88 22.80 11.03 12.54
CA PRO A 88 22.27 9.95 13.35
C PRO A 88 21.59 10.47 14.64
N THR A 89 22.03 11.61 15.16
CA THR A 89 21.47 12.17 16.41
C THR A 89 20.11 12.80 16.12
N GLY A 90 20.02 13.62 15.06
CA GLY A 90 18.78 14.16 14.54
C GLY A 90 17.77 13.08 14.15
N LEU A 91 18.22 12.04 13.43
CA LEU A 91 17.38 10.90 13.07
C LEU A 91 16.81 10.19 14.30
N PHE A 92 17.64 9.89 15.30
CA PHE A 92 17.17 9.26 16.52
C PHE A 92 16.16 10.11 17.29
N LYS A 93 16.37 11.44 17.33
CA LYS A 93 15.47 12.39 17.98
C LYS A 93 14.11 12.43 17.28
N ILE A 94 14.09 12.59 15.96
CA ILE A 94 12.84 12.67 15.19
C ILE A 94 12.08 11.33 15.19
N GLN A 95 12.78 10.20 15.11
CA GLN A 95 12.18 8.88 15.28
C GLN A 95 11.54 8.74 16.68
N SER A 96 12.21 9.20 17.73
CA SER A 96 11.65 9.15 19.09
C SER A 96 10.41 10.01 19.24
N GLN A 97 10.39 11.18 18.60
CA GLN A 97 9.21 12.05 18.55
C GLN A 97 8.07 11.37 17.81
N MET A 98 8.32 10.82 16.62
CA MET A 98 7.31 10.07 15.84
C MET A 98 6.73 8.91 16.63
N ILE A 99 7.56 8.07 17.26
CA ILE A 99 7.10 6.97 18.11
C ILE A 99 6.25 7.49 19.27
N GLY A 100 6.66 8.60 19.88
CA GLY A 100 5.92 9.25 20.96
C GLY A 100 4.53 9.74 20.51
N ASP A 101 4.46 10.37 19.34
CA ASP A 101 3.21 10.85 18.76
C ASP A 101 2.28 9.70 18.37
N ILE A 102 2.81 8.63 17.76
CA ILE A 102 2.07 7.41 17.44
C ILE A 102 1.44 6.81 18.70
N ASN A 103 2.23 6.61 19.77
CA ASN A 103 1.72 6.02 21.02
C ASN A 103 0.64 6.89 21.69
N LYS A 104 0.63 8.20 21.45
CA LYS A 104 -0.33 9.14 22.05
C LYS A 104 -1.60 9.31 21.24
N GLN A 105 -1.51 9.27 19.92
CA GLN A 105 -2.60 9.65 19.01
C GLN A 105 -3.30 8.45 18.37
N ILE A 106 -2.61 7.33 18.20
CA ILE A 106 -3.12 6.11 17.54
C ILE A 106 -3.21 5.01 18.60
N ASP A 107 -2.23 4.09 18.64
CA ASP A 107 -1.98 3.11 19.69
C ASP A 107 -0.58 2.52 19.45
N SER A 108 0.04 1.98 20.51
CA SER A 108 1.34 1.31 20.40
C SER A 108 1.29 -0.05 19.67
N ASP A 109 0.11 -0.63 19.49
CA ASP A 109 -0.13 -1.91 18.82
C ASP A 109 0.18 -1.86 17.32
N ILE A 110 0.23 -0.68 16.72
CA ILE A 110 0.64 -0.51 15.32
C ILE A 110 2.03 -1.11 15.04
N PHE A 111 2.92 -1.12 16.03
CA PHE A 111 4.26 -1.72 15.88
C PHE A 111 4.24 -3.25 15.90
N ASN A 112 3.11 -3.84 16.28
CA ASN A 112 2.85 -5.29 16.22
C ASN A 112 2.23 -5.71 14.89
N ASN A 113 1.79 -4.75 14.05
CA ASN A 113 1.21 -5.04 12.74
C ASN A 113 2.16 -5.88 11.88
N PHE A 114 1.57 -6.80 11.13
CA PHE A 114 2.31 -7.67 10.23
C PHE A 114 2.75 -6.91 8.99
N VAL A 115 4.07 -6.81 8.79
CA VAL A 115 4.71 -6.20 7.62
C VAL A 115 5.39 -7.32 6.81
N PRO A 116 4.87 -7.69 5.62
CA PRO A 116 5.30 -8.87 4.86
C PRO A 116 6.79 -8.87 4.53
N ASN A 117 7.33 -7.73 4.11
CA ASN A 117 8.74 -7.54 3.77
C ASN A 117 9.62 -7.21 5.00
N TYR A 118 9.16 -7.44 6.23
CA TYR A 118 9.90 -7.07 7.45
C TYR A 118 11.32 -7.66 7.49
N LYS A 119 11.52 -8.89 7.00
CA LYS A 119 12.84 -9.50 6.94
C LYS A 119 13.79 -8.66 6.05
N THR A 120 13.34 -8.27 4.87
CA THR A 120 14.09 -7.39 3.95
C THR A 120 14.39 -6.04 4.59
N LEU A 121 13.40 -5.42 5.23
CA LEU A 121 13.59 -4.14 5.94
C LEU A 121 14.60 -4.28 7.08
N ALA A 122 14.58 -5.39 7.82
CA ALA A 122 15.52 -5.69 8.89
C ALA A 122 16.94 -5.99 8.36
N THR A 123 17.06 -6.60 7.18
CA THR A 123 18.33 -6.79 6.46
C THR A 123 18.92 -5.44 6.06
N ILE A 124 18.12 -4.55 5.47
CA ILE A 124 18.55 -3.19 5.10
C ILE A 124 18.95 -2.37 6.34
N ASP A 125 18.20 -2.46 7.43
CA ASP A 125 18.56 -1.81 8.69
C ASP A 125 19.93 -2.27 9.23
N GLN A 126 20.23 -3.57 9.11
CA GLN A 126 21.54 -4.08 9.46
C GLN A 126 22.63 -3.63 8.48
N LEU A 127 22.32 -3.55 7.19
CA LEU A 127 23.25 -3.06 6.17
C LEU A 127 23.72 -1.63 6.48
N PHE A 128 22.77 -0.77 6.84
CA PHE A 128 23.01 0.61 7.24
C PHE A 128 23.66 0.78 8.61
N SER A 129 23.60 -0.24 9.47
CA SER A 129 24.15 -0.14 10.81
C SER A 129 25.68 -0.05 10.81
N VAL A 130 26.21 0.93 11.55
CA VAL A 130 27.65 1.04 11.85
C VAL A 130 28.16 -0.13 12.72
N LYS A 131 27.26 -0.84 13.41
CA LYS A 131 27.60 -1.98 14.28
C LYS A 131 27.79 -3.28 13.49
N THR A 132 27.40 -3.30 12.23
CA THR A 132 27.54 -4.48 11.37
C THR A 132 28.99 -4.64 10.94
N THR A 133 29.57 -5.80 11.23
CA THR A 133 30.96 -6.11 10.88
C THR A 133 31.13 -6.19 9.36
N PRO A 134 32.34 -5.89 8.81
CA PRO A 134 32.56 -5.93 7.36
C PRO A 134 32.14 -7.24 6.69
N LYS A 135 32.51 -8.39 7.28
CA LYS A 135 32.12 -9.72 6.78
C LYS A 135 30.59 -9.89 6.71
N LYS A 136 29.88 -9.47 7.76
CA LYS A 136 28.42 -9.57 7.79
C LYS A 136 27.78 -8.61 6.80
N ARG A 137 28.35 -7.41 6.63
CA ARG A 137 27.87 -6.44 5.64
C ARG A 137 27.93 -7.01 4.23
N VAL A 138 29.07 -7.59 3.83
CA VAL A 138 29.22 -8.24 2.52
C VAL A 138 28.20 -9.38 2.32
N MET A 139 27.90 -10.16 3.37
CA MET A 139 26.86 -11.20 3.29
C MET A 139 25.46 -10.62 3.05
N LEU A 140 25.10 -9.54 3.75
CA LEU A 140 23.82 -8.85 3.58
C LEU A 140 23.74 -8.14 2.22
N GLU A 141 24.84 -7.56 1.75
CA GLU A 141 24.94 -6.98 0.40
C GLU A 141 24.69 -8.06 -0.66
N ASN A 142 25.29 -9.24 -0.53
CA ASN A 142 25.02 -10.34 -1.45
C ASN A 142 23.56 -10.80 -1.42
N GLU A 143 22.91 -10.85 -0.24
CA GLU A 143 21.48 -11.15 -0.12
C GLU A 143 20.62 -10.09 -0.84
N MET A 144 20.94 -8.81 -0.67
CA MET A 144 20.25 -7.71 -1.35
C MET A 144 20.51 -7.69 -2.86
N VAL A 145 21.73 -7.99 -3.29
CA VAL A 145 22.08 -8.10 -4.71
C VAL A 145 21.26 -9.21 -5.37
N GLN A 146 21.12 -10.38 -4.73
CA GLN A 146 20.26 -11.45 -5.25
C GLN A 146 18.80 -11.00 -5.37
N LEU A 147 18.28 -10.28 -4.36
CA LEU A 147 16.93 -9.72 -4.41
C LEU A 147 16.74 -8.73 -5.59
N MET A 148 17.75 -7.93 -5.91
CA MET A 148 17.69 -6.91 -6.96
C MET A 148 17.95 -7.43 -8.37
N ILE A 149 18.79 -8.49 -8.51
CA ILE A 149 19.11 -9.10 -9.80
C ILE A 149 17.93 -9.89 -10.35
N THR A 150 17.11 -10.48 -9.47
CA THR A 150 15.89 -11.16 -9.89
C THR A 150 15.00 -10.15 -10.63
N SER A 151 15.10 -10.17 -11.96
CA SER A 151 14.17 -9.56 -12.90
C SER A 151 12.87 -10.33 -12.83
N ASP A 152 11.73 -9.64 -12.94
CA ASP A 152 10.40 -10.24 -13.00
C ASP A 152 10.23 -11.10 -14.28
N GLU A 153 10.94 -12.22 -14.39
CA GLU A 153 10.22 -13.45 -14.71
C GLU A 153 9.46 -13.75 -13.43
N LEU A 154 8.15 -13.46 -13.41
CA LEU A 154 7.26 -13.84 -12.32
C LEU A 154 7.67 -15.24 -11.86
N PRO A 155 8.26 -15.40 -10.66
CA PRO A 155 8.38 -16.71 -10.09
C PRO A 155 6.93 -17.16 -9.91
N GLN A 156 6.54 -18.17 -10.68
CA GLN A 156 5.52 -19.10 -10.25
C GLN A 156 5.94 -19.60 -8.86
N ASN A 157 5.43 -18.90 -7.85
CA ASN A 157 5.40 -19.26 -6.45
C ASN A 157 6.74 -19.29 -5.68
N ASP A 158 6.61 -18.97 -4.38
CA ASP A 158 7.61 -18.94 -3.30
C ASP A 158 8.37 -17.60 -3.15
N SER A 159 7.97 -16.63 -2.32
CA SER A 159 7.07 -16.67 -1.17
C SER A 159 6.74 -15.23 -0.74
N ILE A 160 5.68 -14.68 -1.34
CA ILE A 160 4.60 -14.22 -0.47
C ILE A 160 4.05 -15.52 0.09
N ASP A 161 3.93 -15.65 1.41
CA ASP A 161 3.17 -16.78 1.96
C ASP A 161 1.78 -16.69 1.33
N ASN A 162 1.50 -17.46 0.28
CA ASN A 162 0.16 -17.68 -0.26
C ASN A 162 -0.76 -18.22 0.85
N VAL A 163 -0.16 -18.72 1.93
CA VAL A 163 -0.80 -19.01 3.21
C VAL A 163 -1.20 -17.75 3.98
N VAL A 164 -0.41 -16.67 3.99
CA VAL A 164 -0.70 -15.41 4.69
C VAL A 164 -1.58 -14.50 3.87
N VAL A 165 -1.32 -14.33 2.56
CA VAL A 165 -2.27 -13.64 1.67
C VAL A 165 -3.55 -14.46 1.54
N GLY A 166 -3.46 -15.77 1.34
CA GLY A 166 -4.63 -16.65 1.36
C GLY A 166 -5.35 -16.66 2.71
N ALA A 167 -4.65 -16.63 3.85
CA ALA A 167 -5.30 -16.51 5.16
C ALA A 167 -5.86 -15.10 5.40
N PHE A 168 -5.23 -14.05 4.88
CA PHE A 168 -5.72 -12.69 4.98
C PHE A 168 -6.97 -12.52 4.11
N VAL A 169 -6.90 -12.87 2.82
CA VAL A 169 -8.03 -12.91 1.88
C VAL A 169 -9.14 -13.81 2.41
N LYS A 170 -8.82 -15.00 2.94
CA LYS A 170 -9.82 -15.88 3.55
C LYS A 170 -10.45 -15.28 4.80
N ARG A 171 -9.67 -14.65 5.71
CA ARG A 171 -10.19 -13.99 6.91
C ARG A 171 -10.95 -12.71 6.58
N PHE A 172 -10.53 -11.99 5.55
CA PHE A 172 -11.18 -10.80 5.01
C PHE A 172 -12.52 -11.20 4.39
N ASN A 173 -12.52 -12.16 3.47
CA ASN A 173 -13.74 -12.69 2.85
C ASN A 173 -14.67 -13.34 3.87
N GLN A 174 -14.16 -13.98 4.93
CA GLN A 174 -15.00 -14.53 6.01
C GLN A 174 -15.56 -13.47 6.95
N LYS A 175 -14.83 -12.38 7.20
CA LYS A 175 -15.26 -11.32 8.13
C LYS A 175 -16.21 -10.33 7.48
N TYR A 176 -16.07 -10.13 6.17
CA TYR A 176 -16.84 -9.17 5.38
C TYR A 176 -17.71 -9.87 4.34
N SER A 177 -17.97 -11.18 4.50
CA SER A 177 -18.80 -11.97 3.56
C SER A 177 -20.16 -11.32 3.32
N ASP A 178 -20.72 -10.73 4.37
CA ASP A 178 -22.10 -10.27 4.41
C ASP A 178 -22.25 -8.75 4.13
N ASN A 179 -21.14 -8.00 4.09
CA ASN A 179 -21.15 -6.53 4.04
C ASN A 179 -20.49 -5.91 2.80
N LEU A 180 -19.75 -6.70 2.02
CA LEU A 180 -19.10 -6.23 0.79
C LEU A 180 -19.55 -7.06 -0.40
N LEU A 181 -19.63 -6.40 -1.56
CA LEU A 181 -19.91 -7.06 -2.83
C LEU A 181 -18.77 -7.97 -3.24
N GLU A 182 -19.06 -8.97 -4.08
CA GLU A 182 -18.00 -9.85 -4.57
C GLU A 182 -16.98 -9.06 -5.40
N GLU A 183 -17.42 -8.13 -6.27
CA GLU A 183 -16.50 -7.25 -6.99
C GLU A 183 -15.67 -6.32 -6.09
N GLN A 184 -16.21 -5.87 -4.95
CA GLN A 184 -15.46 -5.07 -3.97
C GLN A 184 -14.38 -5.91 -3.28
N LYS A 185 -14.70 -7.17 -2.93
CA LYS A 185 -13.73 -8.10 -2.35
C LYS A 185 -12.61 -8.41 -3.33
N VAL A 186 -12.94 -8.60 -4.60
CA VAL A 186 -11.97 -8.85 -5.68
C VAL A 186 -11.08 -7.62 -5.91
N LEU A 187 -11.66 -6.42 -5.99
CA LEU A 187 -10.90 -5.17 -6.13
C LEU A 187 -9.90 -4.98 -4.98
N LEU A 188 -10.36 -5.14 -3.73
CA LEU A 188 -9.50 -5.02 -2.56
C LEU A 188 -8.42 -6.10 -2.51
N THR A 189 -8.74 -7.32 -2.95
CA THR A 189 -7.77 -8.41 -3.06
C THR A 189 -6.67 -8.05 -4.06
N HIS A 190 -7.03 -7.56 -5.26
CA HIS A 190 -6.05 -7.12 -6.24
C HIS A 190 -5.25 -5.91 -5.76
N TYR A 191 -5.87 -4.98 -5.02
CA TYR A 191 -5.17 -3.84 -4.43
C TYR A 191 -4.13 -4.30 -3.40
N ILE A 192 -4.47 -5.29 -2.57
CA ILE A 192 -3.53 -5.87 -1.61
C ILE A 192 -2.40 -6.62 -2.33
N SER A 193 -2.71 -7.37 -3.38
CA SER A 193 -1.71 -8.04 -4.22
C SER A 193 -0.83 -7.04 -4.98
N SER A 194 -1.37 -5.86 -5.28
CA SER A 194 -0.70 -4.77 -6.01
C SER A 194 0.59 -4.29 -5.36
N PHE A 195 0.67 -4.38 -4.03
CA PHE A 195 1.86 -4.08 -3.25
C PHE A 195 2.98 -5.13 -3.41
N THR A 196 2.72 -6.22 -4.13
CA THR A 196 3.61 -7.37 -4.25
C THR A 196 3.92 -7.79 -5.70
N ASP A 197 3.11 -7.39 -6.68
CA ASP A 197 3.21 -7.81 -8.10
C ASP A 197 3.40 -6.62 -9.08
N ASN A 198 3.90 -5.48 -8.61
CA ASN A 198 3.98 -4.21 -9.36
C ASN A 198 2.61 -3.69 -9.88
N SER A 199 1.52 -4.10 -9.22
CA SER A 199 0.15 -3.64 -9.49
C SER A 199 -0.39 -4.00 -10.87
N LEU A 200 0.16 -5.01 -11.53
CA LEU A 200 -0.29 -5.43 -12.86
C LEU A 200 -1.70 -6.01 -12.81
N GLU A 201 -1.97 -6.94 -11.89
CA GLU A 201 -3.31 -7.55 -11.75
C GLU A 201 -4.36 -6.50 -11.38
N LEU A 202 -4.02 -5.58 -10.47
CA LEU A 202 -4.87 -4.46 -10.11
C LEU A 202 -5.21 -3.59 -11.31
N LYS A 203 -4.22 -3.24 -12.15
CA LYS A 203 -4.43 -2.42 -13.36
C LYS A 203 -5.36 -3.10 -14.35
N VAL A 204 -5.15 -4.39 -14.60
CA VAL A 204 -5.99 -5.17 -15.52
C VAL A 204 -7.41 -5.25 -14.99
N TYR A 205 -7.58 -5.57 -13.72
CA TYR A 205 -8.89 -5.65 -13.08
C TYR A 205 -9.60 -4.29 -13.08
N LEU A 206 -8.94 -3.21 -12.64
CA LEU A 206 -9.54 -1.87 -12.61
C LEU A 206 -9.99 -1.40 -13.99
N ASN A 207 -9.21 -1.63 -15.05
CA ASN A 207 -9.64 -1.25 -16.41
C ASN A 207 -10.89 -2.01 -16.86
N GLY A 208 -10.95 -3.32 -16.58
CA GLY A 208 -12.15 -4.12 -16.87
C GLY A 208 -13.35 -3.66 -16.04
N GLU A 209 -13.14 -3.42 -14.76
CA GLU A 209 -14.18 -3.05 -13.80
C GLU A 209 -14.72 -1.64 -14.06
N ILE A 210 -13.86 -0.67 -14.37
CA ILE A 210 -14.28 0.68 -14.79
C ILE A 210 -15.13 0.59 -16.05
N THR A 211 -14.74 -0.24 -17.03
CA THR A 211 -15.52 -0.43 -18.26
C THR A 211 -16.90 -1.02 -17.95
N ARG A 212 -16.96 -2.08 -17.13
CA ARG A 212 -18.22 -2.70 -16.70
C ARG A 212 -19.14 -1.70 -16.00
N LEU A 213 -18.61 -0.95 -15.03
CA LEU A 213 -19.39 0.04 -14.27
C LEU A 213 -19.91 1.15 -15.17
N LYS A 214 -19.15 1.59 -16.17
CA LYS A 214 -19.65 2.55 -17.15
C LYS A 214 -20.81 2.00 -17.97
N GLU A 215 -20.72 0.76 -18.42
CA GLU A 215 -21.82 0.12 -19.16
C GLU A 215 -23.08 -0.01 -18.31
N GLU A 216 -22.94 -0.41 -17.04
CA GLU A 216 -24.04 -0.50 -16.08
C GLU A 216 -24.66 0.87 -15.76
N LEU A 217 -23.85 1.92 -15.61
CA LEU A 217 -24.36 3.28 -15.40
C LEU A 217 -25.04 3.85 -16.66
N GLU A 218 -24.57 3.49 -17.86
CA GLU A 218 -25.27 3.86 -19.10
C GLU A 218 -26.62 3.14 -19.20
N GLU A 219 -26.71 1.87 -18.80
CA GLU A 219 -27.97 1.14 -18.71
C GLU A 219 -28.91 1.74 -17.64
N ALA A 220 -28.35 2.19 -16.51
CA ALA A 220 -29.11 2.85 -15.44
C ALA A 220 -29.84 4.12 -15.90
N ARG A 221 -29.38 4.80 -16.95
CA ARG A 221 -30.12 5.93 -17.56
C ARG A 221 -31.51 5.55 -18.08
N THR A 222 -31.73 4.26 -18.34
CA THR A 222 -33.00 3.76 -18.87
C THR A 222 -34.00 3.38 -17.78
N VAL A 223 -33.55 3.30 -16.52
CA VAL A 223 -34.38 3.06 -15.32
C VAL A 223 -35.29 4.27 -15.10
N ASN A 224 -36.60 4.04 -14.92
CA ASN A 224 -37.60 5.11 -14.94
C ASN A 224 -37.35 6.15 -13.83
N GLU A 225 -36.96 5.70 -12.65
CA GLU A 225 -36.64 6.49 -11.47
C GLU A 225 -35.51 7.50 -11.73
N ILE A 226 -34.54 7.12 -12.58
CA ILE A 226 -33.39 7.95 -12.95
C ILE A 226 -33.74 8.81 -14.17
N LYS A 227 -34.45 8.25 -15.14
CA LYS A 227 -34.84 8.92 -16.38
C LYS A 227 -35.81 10.08 -16.15
N GLU A 228 -36.70 9.94 -15.16
CA GLU A 228 -37.69 10.96 -14.82
C GLU A 228 -37.14 12.04 -13.87
N ASP A 229 -35.98 11.80 -13.24
CA ASP A 229 -35.29 12.75 -12.37
C ASP A 229 -34.04 13.34 -13.05
N ASN A 230 -34.17 14.59 -13.51
CA ASN A 230 -33.08 15.31 -14.16
C ASN A 230 -31.84 15.50 -13.27
N ASP A 231 -32.00 15.63 -11.94
CA ASP A 231 -30.87 15.79 -11.01
C ASP A 231 -30.11 14.47 -10.83
N MET A 232 -30.84 13.35 -10.76
CA MET A 232 -30.20 12.02 -10.76
C MET A 232 -29.47 11.74 -12.07
N SER A 233 -30.09 12.07 -13.21
CA SER A 233 -29.46 11.94 -14.53
C SER A 233 -28.17 12.76 -14.65
N GLU A 234 -28.15 14.02 -14.17
CA GLU A 234 -26.95 14.87 -14.22
C GLU A 234 -25.84 14.36 -13.27
N LYS A 235 -26.21 13.83 -12.10
CA LYS A 235 -25.24 13.23 -11.16
C LYS A 235 -24.63 11.94 -11.72
N LEU A 236 -25.43 11.12 -12.39
CA LEU A 236 -24.96 9.90 -13.05
C LEU A 236 -23.91 10.22 -14.13
N GLU A 237 -24.16 11.25 -14.94
CA GLU A 237 -23.19 11.75 -15.94
C GLU A 237 -21.85 12.12 -15.29
N LYS A 238 -21.88 12.85 -14.17
CA LYS A 238 -20.66 13.24 -13.45
C LYS A 238 -19.86 12.05 -12.93
N VAL A 239 -20.53 10.96 -12.54
CA VAL A 239 -19.86 9.73 -12.12
C VAL A 239 -19.20 9.04 -13.32
N ILE A 240 -19.89 8.98 -14.46
CA ILE A 240 -19.35 8.41 -15.72
C ILE A 240 -18.13 9.22 -16.20
N GLU A 241 -18.21 10.55 -16.21
CA GLU A 241 -17.09 11.45 -16.54
C GLU A 241 -15.90 11.25 -15.59
N LYS A 242 -16.17 11.09 -14.29
CA LYS A 242 -15.11 10.83 -13.31
C LYS A 242 -14.42 9.49 -13.57
N LEU A 243 -15.18 8.43 -13.88
CA LEU A 243 -14.61 7.14 -14.26
C LEU A 243 -13.76 7.23 -15.54
N ASP A 244 -14.19 8.02 -16.52
CA ASP A 244 -13.44 8.22 -17.77
C ASP A 244 -12.09 8.89 -17.54
N SER A 245 -11.99 9.79 -16.56
CA SER A 245 -10.74 10.44 -16.19
C SER A 245 -9.67 9.46 -15.67
N PHE A 246 -10.07 8.29 -15.17
CA PHE A 246 -9.16 7.28 -14.62
C PHE A 246 -8.46 6.41 -15.66
N SER A 247 -8.90 6.44 -16.92
CA SER A 247 -8.25 5.72 -18.02
C SER A 247 -6.79 6.13 -18.26
N THR A 248 -6.37 7.29 -17.74
CA THR A 248 -5.04 7.87 -17.94
C THR A 248 -4.32 8.24 -16.63
N SER A 249 -4.94 8.05 -15.46
CA SER A 249 -4.36 8.44 -14.18
C SER A 249 -3.53 7.32 -13.55
N GLU A 250 -2.57 7.70 -12.70
CA GLU A 250 -1.95 6.73 -11.78
C GLU A 250 -3.01 6.22 -10.78
N ILE A 251 -2.90 4.95 -10.39
CA ILE A 251 -3.84 4.36 -9.43
C ILE A 251 -3.49 4.89 -8.04
N ASP A 252 -4.39 5.71 -7.50
CA ASP A 252 -4.31 6.23 -6.15
C ASP A 252 -5.56 5.86 -5.32
N ASP A 253 -5.58 6.30 -4.07
CA ASP A 253 -6.67 6.02 -3.15
C ASP A 253 -8.02 6.63 -3.62
N ASP A 254 -8.01 7.71 -4.41
CA ASP A 254 -9.25 8.31 -4.95
C ASP A 254 -9.85 7.44 -6.05
N VAL A 255 -9.01 6.87 -6.93
CA VAL A 255 -9.46 5.91 -7.94
C VAL A 255 -10.13 4.71 -7.26
N LEU A 256 -9.45 4.10 -6.28
CA LEU A 256 -9.97 2.91 -5.60
C LEU A 256 -11.28 3.19 -4.86
N LEU A 257 -11.34 4.29 -4.11
CA LEU A 257 -12.53 4.68 -3.37
C LEU A 257 -13.70 5.03 -4.30
N THR A 258 -13.41 5.67 -5.43
CA THR A 258 -14.44 6.00 -6.41
C THR A 258 -15.02 4.74 -7.03
N VAL A 259 -14.19 3.77 -7.44
CA VAL A 259 -14.66 2.50 -8.00
C VAL A 259 -15.50 1.72 -6.98
N LEU A 260 -15.05 1.60 -5.71
CA LEU A 260 -15.82 0.92 -4.66
C LEU A 260 -17.22 1.54 -4.45
N LYS A 261 -17.30 2.87 -4.42
CA LYS A 261 -18.58 3.58 -4.28
C LYS A 261 -19.46 3.41 -5.51
N THR A 262 -18.87 3.38 -6.69
CA THR A 262 -19.64 3.15 -7.90
C THR A 262 -20.17 1.72 -7.97
N GLN A 263 -19.43 0.71 -7.50
CA GLN A 263 -19.94 -0.67 -7.35
C GLN A 263 -21.14 -0.74 -6.41
N ASP A 264 -21.11 -0.03 -5.28
CA ASP A 264 -22.28 0.07 -4.39
C ASP A 264 -23.46 0.74 -5.09
N LEU A 265 -23.21 1.83 -5.82
CA LEU A 265 -24.23 2.59 -6.53
C LEU A 265 -24.91 1.75 -7.62
N THR A 266 -24.15 1.04 -8.47
CA THR A 266 -24.77 0.19 -9.50
C THR A 266 -25.57 -0.93 -8.87
N LYS A 267 -25.09 -1.55 -7.79
CA LYS A 267 -25.91 -2.51 -7.08
C LYS A 267 -27.20 -1.89 -6.54
N GLU A 268 -27.14 -0.75 -5.86
CA GLU A 268 -28.32 -0.07 -5.30
C GLU A 268 -29.38 0.18 -6.39
N ILE A 269 -28.96 0.74 -7.53
CA ILE A 269 -29.83 1.02 -8.69
C ILE A 269 -30.54 -0.26 -9.17
N PHE A 270 -29.79 -1.36 -9.34
CA PHE A 270 -30.35 -2.60 -9.93
C PHE A 270 -30.93 -3.58 -8.90
N SER A 271 -30.61 -3.45 -7.61
CA SER A 271 -31.19 -4.27 -6.53
C SER A 271 -32.51 -3.70 -6.03
N ASP A 272 -32.65 -2.38 -5.99
CA ASP A 272 -33.92 -1.74 -5.63
C ASP A 272 -34.87 -1.65 -6.83
N GLY A 273 -34.36 -1.73 -8.07
CA GLY A 273 -35.17 -1.82 -9.30
C GLY A 273 -35.82 -3.19 -9.58
N LEU A 274 -35.62 -4.20 -8.73
CA LEU A 274 -36.21 -5.55 -8.87
C LEU A 274 -37.37 -5.83 -7.89
N ASN A 275 -37.78 -4.85 -7.09
CA ASN A 275 -38.87 -4.98 -6.12
C ASN A 275 -40.21 -4.35 -6.54
N ASP A 276 -40.38 -4.01 -7.82
CA ASP A 276 -41.68 -3.67 -8.43
C ASP A 276 -42.05 -4.62 -9.58
#